data_AF-A0A7S2VIY6-F1
#
_entry.id   AF-A0A7S2VIY6-F1
#
_cell.length_a   1.000
_cell.length_b   1.000
_cell.length_c   1.000
_cell.angle_alpha   90.00
_cell.angle_beta   90.00
_cell.angle_gamma   90.00
#
_symmetry.space_group_name_H-M   'P 1'
#
loop_
_entity.id
_entity.type
_entity.pdbx_description
1 polymer ?
#
loop_
_entity_poly.entity_id
_entity_poly.type
_entity_poly.pdbx_seq_one_letter_code
_entity_poly.pdbx_strand_id
1 'polypeptide(L)'
;MSVEPTAHDVLSGLGAWLNQHPGNAHFRKIIEEQKSIYVAGTKKQKMNISKAIVEAIYSKEPPGRFLKKCPETGEWKELSTKEVAEKVTQSMSCAARGESLKQQRKERHRRSRSRSLPSWTLPSPSFQPRGDAGTVSSQPSDQ
;
A
#
# COMPACT_ATOMS: atom_id res chain seq x y z
N MET A 1 19.78 8.58 -31.12
CA MET A 1 18.34 8.45 -31.44
C MET A 1 17.59 8.68 -30.14
N SER A 2 16.82 9.76 -30.04
CA SER A 2 15.97 10.01 -28.88
C SER A 2 14.77 9.06 -28.97
N VAL A 3 14.47 8.34 -27.88
CA VAL A 3 13.36 7.37 -27.83
C VAL A 3 12.18 8.04 -27.17
N GLU A 4 11.01 8.01 -27.80
CA GLU A 4 9.78 8.52 -27.18
C GLU A 4 9.14 7.44 -26.29
N PRO A 5 8.76 7.79 -25.05
CA PRO A 5 8.11 6.86 -24.14
C PRO A 5 6.69 6.54 -24.63
N THR A 6 6.44 5.26 -24.87
CA THR A 6 5.13 4.68 -25.22
C THR A 6 4.38 4.26 -23.96
N ALA A 7 3.06 4.10 -24.03
CA ALA A 7 2.24 3.69 -22.88
C ALA A 7 2.66 2.35 -22.23
N HIS A 8 3.32 1.47 -22.99
CA HIS A 8 3.81 0.17 -22.51
C HIS A 8 5.22 0.24 -21.89
N ASP A 9 5.90 1.39 -22.00
CA ASP A 9 7.26 1.56 -21.50
C ASP A 9 7.27 1.81 -20.00
N VAL A 10 8.28 1.21 -19.35
CA VAL A 10 8.56 1.37 -17.93
C VAL A 10 9.57 2.47 -17.76
N LEU A 11 9.14 3.59 -17.18
CA LEU A 11 9.95 4.79 -17.03
C LEU A 11 10.67 4.80 -15.68
N SER A 12 11.98 4.94 -15.72
CA SER A 12 12.86 5.05 -14.57
C SER A 12 13.25 6.50 -14.32
N GLY A 13 12.89 7.03 -13.14
CA GLY A 13 13.28 8.36 -12.70
C GLY A 13 12.62 8.76 -11.39
N LEU A 14 12.86 10.01 -10.98
CA LEU A 14 12.23 10.66 -9.83
C LEU A 14 11.10 11.57 -10.34
N GLY A 15 9.86 11.35 -9.92
CA GLY A 15 8.74 12.23 -10.28
C GLY A 15 7.37 11.60 -10.09
N ALA A 16 6.40 12.40 -9.64
CA ALA A 16 5.02 11.97 -9.45
C ALA A 16 4.36 11.51 -10.76
N TRP A 17 4.63 12.22 -11.86
CA TRP A 17 4.13 11.88 -13.20
C TRP A 17 4.56 10.48 -13.66
N LEU A 18 5.82 10.11 -13.44
CA LEU A 18 6.34 8.79 -13.83
C LEU A 18 5.63 7.66 -13.08
N ASN A 19 5.23 7.89 -11.83
CA ASN A 19 4.48 6.90 -11.06
C ASN A 19 3.06 6.67 -11.62
N GLN A 20 2.48 7.65 -12.30
CA GLN A 20 1.16 7.54 -12.92
C GLN A 20 1.20 6.91 -14.31
N HIS A 21 2.39 6.73 -14.89
CA HIS A 21 2.54 6.16 -16.22
C HIS A 21 1.92 4.74 -16.31
N PRO A 22 1.14 4.43 -17.36
CA PRO A 22 0.46 3.13 -17.51
C PRO A 22 1.44 1.95 -17.47
N GLY A 23 2.61 2.06 -18.12
CA GLY A 23 3.65 1.04 -18.07
C GLY A 23 4.19 0.80 -16.65
N ASN A 24 4.34 1.86 -15.85
CA ASN A 24 4.76 1.76 -14.44
C ASN A 24 3.65 1.20 -13.53
N ALA A 25 2.38 1.46 -13.84
CA ALA A 25 1.25 0.84 -13.16
C ALA A 25 1.22 -0.67 -13.42
N HIS A 26 1.40 -1.07 -14.69
CA HIS A 26 1.44 -2.48 -15.07
C HIS A 26 2.63 -3.21 -14.45
N PHE A 27 3.82 -2.61 -14.51
CA PHE A 27 5.02 -3.15 -13.87
C PHE A 27 4.80 -3.40 -12.36
N ARG A 28 4.21 -2.43 -11.64
CA ARG A 28 3.87 -2.60 -10.22
C ARG A 28 2.88 -3.73 -9.95
N LYS A 29 1.91 -3.93 -10.84
CA LYS A 29 0.93 -5.03 -10.73
C LYS A 29 1.63 -6.39 -10.79
N ILE A 30 2.51 -6.59 -11.78
CA ILE A 30 3.30 -7.83 -11.90
C ILE A 30 4.16 -8.05 -10.65
N ILE A 31 4.83 -7.00 -10.16
CA ILE A 31 5.64 -7.08 -8.94
C ILE A 31 4.81 -7.53 -7.74
N GLU A 32 3.60 -6.99 -7.53
CA GLU A 32 2.73 -7.38 -6.42
C GLU A 32 2.24 -8.83 -6.56
N GLU A 33 1.93 -9.27 -7.78
CA GLU A 33 1.53 -10.66 -8.05
C GLU A 33 2.65 -11.66 -7.76
N GLN A 34 3.90 -11.33 -8.13
CA GLN A 34 5.06 -12.20 -7.95
C GLN A 34 5.71 -12.09 -6.56
N LYS A 35 5.36 -11.07 -5.79
CA LYS A 35 5.95 -10.77 -4.47
C LYS A 35 5.81 -11.92 -3.48
N SER A 36 4.64 -12.55 -3.38
CA SER A 36 4.40 -13.67 -2.46
C SER A 36 5.38 -14.81 -2.70
N ILE A 37 5.59 -15.16 -3.97
CA ILE A 37 6.52 -16.20 -4.41
C ILE A 37 7.96 -15.76 -4.16
N TYR A 38 8.29 -14.48 -4.35
CA TYR A 38 9.63 -13.96 -4.12
C TYR A 38 10.04 -13.96 -2.65
N VAL A 39 9.12 -13.64 -1.74
CA VAL A 39 9.37 -13.64 -0.28
C VAL A 39 9.54 -15.07 0.24
N ALA A 40 8.71 -16.01 -0.21
CA ALA A 40 8.81 -17.42 0.15
C ALA A 40 9.95 -18.17 -0.58
N GLY A 41 10.43 -17.61 -1.69
CA GLY A 41 11.31 -18.30 -2.63
C GLY A 41 12.79 -18.28 -2.29
N THR A 42 13.50 -19.27 -2.81
CA THR A 42 14.97 -19.39 -2.75
C THR A 42 15.67 -18.42 -3.71
N LYS A 43 16.99 -18.26 -3.57
CA LYS A 43 17.82 -17.39 -4.44
C LYS A 43 17.63 -17.69 -5.94
N LYS A 44 17.45 -18.95 -6.32
CA LYS A 44 17.19 -19.36 -7.71
C LYS A 44 15.83 -18.88 -8.21
N GLN A 45 14.78 -19.03 -7.40
CA GLN A 45 13.43 -18.54 -7.74
C GLN A 45 13.41 -17.02 -7.89
N LYS A 46 14.10 -16.30 -7.00
CA LYS A 46 14.23 -14.84 -7.09
C LYS A 46 14.81 -14.40 -8.44
N MET A 47 15.86 -15.07 -8.92
CA MET A 47 16.45 -14.79 -10.23
C MET A 47 15.48 -15.12 -11.39
N ASN A 48 14.77 -16.24 -11.31
CA ASN A 48 13.80 -16.63 -12.34
C ASN A 48 12.62 -15.66 -12.42
N ILE A 49 12.10 -15.22 -11.28
CA ILE A 49 11.03 -14.21 -11.20
C ILE A 49 11.50 -12.91 -11.86
N SER A 50 12.71 -12.44 -11.54
CA SER A 50 13.24 -11.23 -12.17
C SER A 50 13.30 -11.34 -13.69
N LYS A 51 13.78 -12.47 -14.23
CA LYS A 51 13.82 -12.71 -15.68
C LYS A 51 12.43 -12.76 -16.31
N ALA A 52 11.51 -13.49 -15.70
CA ALA A 52 10.14 -13.62 -16.18
C ALA A 52 9.41 -12.27 -16.26
N ILE A 53 9.63 -11.38 -15.28
CA ILE A 53 9.07 -10.03 -15.29
C ILE A 53 9.60 -9.24 -16.48
N VAL A 54 10.90 -9.33 -16.76
CA VAL A 54 11.54 -8.64 -17.88
C VAL A 54 10.95 -9.14 -19.20
N GLU A 55 10.92 -10.45 -19.40
CA GLU A 55 10.32 -11.08 -20.58
C GLU A 55 8.85 -10.70 -20.76
N ALA A 56 8.07 -10.64 -19.69
CA ALA A 56 6.66 -10.24 -19.75
C ALA A 56 6.45 -8.79 -20.23
N ILE A 57 7.40 -7.88 -19.97
CA ILE A 57 7.34 -6.50 -20.45
C ILE A 57 7.78 -6.41 -21.93
N TYR A 58 8.86 -7.10 -22.29
CA TYR A 58 9.38 -7.12 -23.67
C TYR A 58 8.47 -7.87 -24.64
N SER A 59 7.75 -8.89 -24.17
CA SER A 59 6.85 -9.71 -24.99
C SER A 59 5.50 -9.03 -25.31
N LYS A 60 5.29 -7.78 -24.89
CA LYS A 60 4.07 -7.02 -25.23
C LYS A 60 4.11 -6.51 -26.66
N GLU A 61 2.92 -6.19 -27.19
CA GLU A 61 2.78 -5.58 -28.50
C GLU A 61 2.00 -4.26 -28.37
N PRO A 62 2.63 -3.09 -28.60
CA PRO A 62 4.05 -2.88 -28.92
C PRO A 62 5.01 -3.23 -27.76
N PRO A 63 6.29 -3.54 -28.05
CA PRO A 63 7.26 -3.98 -27.05
C PRO A 63 7.45 -2.93 -25.97
N GLY A 64 7.23 -3.33 -24.72
CA GLY A 64 7.53 -2.50 -23.56
C GLY A 64 9.03 -2.45 -23.34
N ARG A 65 9.60 -1.24 -23.28
CA ARG A 65 11.01 -1.00 -22.98
C ARG A 65 11.17 -0.39 -21.61
N PHE A 66 12.35 -0.56 -21.04
CA PHE A 66 12.73 0.15 -19.82
C PHE A 66 13.51 1.39 -20.21
N LEU A 67 12.96 2.56 -19.94
CA LEU A 67 13.57 3.83 -20.29
C LEU A 67 14.08 4.54 -19.03
N LYS A 68 15.21 5.23 -19.13
CA LYS A 68 15.76 6.09 -18.08
C LYS A 68 16.04 7.46 -18.67
N LYS A 69 15.67 8.50 -17.91
CA LYS A 69 15.93 9.88 -18.30
C LYS A 69 17.36 10.25 -17.93
N CYS A 70 18.15 10.71 -18.90
CA CYS A 70 19.46 11.29 -18.66
C CYS A 70 19.28 12.66 -17.97
N PRO A 71 19.93 12.89 -16.82
CA PRO A 71 19.83 14.19 -16.12
C PRO A 71 20.53 15.32 -16.90
N GLU A 72 21.58 15.00 -17.65
CA GLU A 72 22.37 15.99 -18.38
C GLU A 72 21.72 16.43 -19.70
N THR A 73 21.16 15.48 -20.46
CA THR A 73 20.55 15.78 -21.78
C THR A 73 19.02 15.88 -21.72
N GLY A 74 18.39 15.41 -20.65
CA GLY A 74 16.93 15.32 -20.54
C GLY A 74 16.29 14.26 -21.43
N GLU A 75 17.07 13.50 -22.19
CA GLU A 75 16.59 12.51 -23.14
C GLU A 75 16.31 11.15 -22.48
N TRP A 76 15.40 10.39 -23.08
CA TRP A 76 15.12 9.01 -22.68
C TRP A 76 16.05 8.05 -23.41
N LYS A 77 16.70 7.19 -22.63
CA LYS A 77 17.53 6.10 -23.14
C LYS A 77 17.02 4.77 -22.65
N GLU A 78 17.09 3.78 -23.53
CA GLU A 78 16.79 2.40 -23.17
C GLU A 78 17.84 1.84 -22.21
N LEU A 79 17.37 1.16 -21.17
CA LEU A 79 18.22 0.51 -20.17
C LEU A 79 18.83 -0.77 -20.72
N SER A 80 20.07 -1.02 -20.34
CA SER A 80 20.71 -2.30 -20.61
C SER A 80 20.06 -3.43 -19.80
N THR A 81 20.16 -4.67 -20.27
CA THR A 81 19.58 -5.85 -19.59
C THR A 81 20.03 -5.96 -18.13
N LYS A 82 21.25 -5.52 -17.81
CA LYS A 82 21.79 -5.46 -16.44
C LYS A 82 21.02 -4.44 -15.59
N GLU A 83 20.89 -3.20 -16.07
CA GLU A 83 20.15 -2.14 -15.38
C GLU A 83 18.67 -2.49 -15.22
N VAL A 84 18.07 -3.17 -16.21
CA VAL A 84 16.71 -3.69 -16.12
C VAL A 84 16.61 -4.72 -14.99
N ALA A 85 17.51 -5.70 -14.94
CA ALA A 85 17.50 -6.72 -13.88
C ALA A 85 17.67 -6.12 -12.47
N GLU A 86 18.55 -5.11 -12.34
CA GLU A 86 18.73 -4.35 -11.10
C GLU A 86 17.46 -3.60 -10.72
N LYS A 87 16.82 -2.93 -11.68
CA LYS A 87 15.54 -2.22 -11.47
C LYS A 87 14.46 -3.16 -10.95
N VAL A 88 14.32 -4.35 -11.55
CA VAL A 88 13.36 -5.37 -11.11
C VAL A 88 13.68 -5.84 -9.70
N THR A 89 14.95 -6.20 -9.44
CA THR A 89 15.39 -6.68 -8.12
C THR A 89 15.18 -5.63 -7.04
N GLN A 90 15.48 -4.36 -7.32
CA GLN A 90 15.25 -3.24 -6.41
C GLN A 90 13.75 -3.03 -6.15
N SER A 91 12.92 -3.17 -7.18
CA SER A 91 11.46 -3.04 -7.06
C SER A 91 10.88 -4.17 -6.22
N MET A 92 11.29 -5.41 -6.44
CA MET A 92 10.91 -6.57 -5.62
C MET A 92 11.36 -6.41 -4.16
N SER A 93 12.61 -5.98 -3.95
CA SER A 93 13.16 -5.76 -2.61
C SER A 93 12.46 -4.61 -1.88
N CYS A 94 12.10 -3.54 -2.60
CA CYS A 94 11.32 -2.43 -2.06
C CYS A 94 9.88 -2.88 -1.75
N ALA A 95 9.26 -3.70 -2.60
CA ALA A 95 7.92 -4.23 -2.36
C ALA A 95 7.86 -5.15 -1.12
N ALA A 96 8.87 -6.01 -0.95
CA ALA A 96 9.01 -6.87 0.23
C ALA A 96 9.24 -6.05 1.52
N ARG A 97 10.03 -4.97 1.46
CA ARG A 97 10.28 -4.08 2.62
C ARG A 97 9.15 -3.10 2.90
N GLY A 98 8.48 -2.61 1.87
CA GLY A 98 7.46 -1.55 1.93
C GLY A 98 6.13 -2.00 2.55
N GLU A 99 5.91 -3.31 2.68
CA GLU A 99 4.82 -3.87 3.48
C GLU A 99 4.84 -3.33 4.90
N SER A 100 6.02 -3.25 5.52
CA SER A 100 6.20 -2.73 6.87
C SER A 100 5.73 -1.26 6.99
N LEU A 101 6.00 -0.41 5.98
CA LEU A 101 5.56 0.99 5.96
C LEU A 101 4.05 1.12 5.71
N LYS A 102 3.46 0.32 4.81
CA LYS A 102 2.00 0.33 4.55
C LYS A 102 1.22 -0.21 5.75
N GLN A 103 1.70 -1.26 6.42
CA GLN A 103 1.15 -1.78 7.68
C GLN A 103 1.27 -0.74 8.79
N GLN A 104 2.43 -0.09 8.97
CA GLN A 104 2.58 1.01 9.93
C GLN A 104 1.59 2.14 9.66
N ARG A 105 1.39 2.53 8.39
CA ARG A 105 0.47 3.62 8.04
C ARG A 105 -0.99 3.24 8.27
N LYS A 106 -1.40 1.99 7.96
CA LYS A 106 -2.73 1.44 8.29
C LYS A 106 -2.94 1.34 9.80
N GLU A 107 -1.95 0.84 10.55
CA GLU A 107 -2.01 0.72 12.01
C GLU A 107 -2.05 2.10 12.68
N ARG A 108 -1.27 3.07 12.20
CA ARG A 108 -1.33 4.45 12.67
C ARG A 108 -2.70 5.07 12.39
N HIS A 109 -3.28 4.85 11.21
CA HIS A 109 -4.63 5.30 10.90
C HIS A 109 -5.71 4.61 11.77
N ARG A 110 -5.59 3.31 12.01
CA ARG A 110 -6.46 2.54 12.93
C ARG A 110 -6.38 3.08 14.36
N ARG A 111 -5.16 3.29 14.88
CA ARG A 111 -4.91 3.89 16.20
C ARG A 111 -5.45 5.30 16.31
N SER A 112 -5.32 6.12 15.26
CA SER A 112 -5.91 7.47 15.22
C SER A 112 -7.44 7.44 15.28
N ARG A 113 -8.10 6.50 14.59
CA ARG A 113 -9.57 6.33 14.65
C ARG A 113 -10.06 5.75 15.99
N SER A 114 -9.24 4.93 16.65
CA SER A 114 -9.58 4.39 17.98
C SER A 114 -9.37 5.39 19.12
N ARG A 115 -8.56 6.45 18.92
CA ARG A 115 -8.33 7.52 19.89
C ARG A 115 -9.34 8.66 19.80
N SER A 116 -10.16 8.71 18.76
CA SER A 116 -11.21 9.71 18.58
C SER A 116 -12.55 9.26 19.18
N LEU A 117 -12.55 8.88 20.46
CA LEU A 117 -13.74 8.98 21.31
C LEU A 117 -13.49 10.10 22.32
N PRO A 118 -14.17 11.26 22.23
CA PRO A 118 -14.05 12.31 23.23
C PRO A 118 -14.66 11.84 24.56
N SER A 119 -13.93 12.01 25.67
CA SER A 119 -14.39 11.61 27.03
C SER A 119 -15.40 12.59 27.64
N TRP A 120 -16.30 13.16 26.84
CA TRP A 120 -17.45 13.90 27.34
C TRP A 120 -18.68 12.99 27.27
N THR A 121 -18.59 11.83 27.92
CA THR A 121 -19.78 11.18 28.46
C THR A 121 -20.41 12.16 29.44
N LEU A 122 -21.63 12.57 29.09
CA LEU A 122 -22.44 13.62 29.69
C LEU A 122 -22.41 13.58 31.24
N PRO A 123 -22.37 14.74 31.93
CA PRO A 123 -22.67 14.77 33.35
C PRO A 123 -24.11 14.29 33.57
N SER A 124 -24.29 13.35 34.49
CA SER A 124 -25.61 12.86 34.93
C SER A 124 -26.50 14.05 35.32
N PRO A 125 -27.75 14.14 34.83
CA PRO A 125 -28.68 15.12 35.31
C PRO A 125 -29.04 14.78 36.77
N SER A 126 -28.68 15.68 37.66
CA SER A 126 -29.03 15.67 39.08
C SER A 126 -30.55 15.64 39.24
N PHE A 127 -31.12 14.45 39.47
CA PHE A 127 -32.50 14.32 39.91
C PHE A 127 -32.50 14.05 41.42
N GLN A 128 -32.74 15.10 42.21
CA GLN A 128 -33.06 14.97 43.62
C GLN A 128 -34.59 15.09 43.78
N PRO A 129 -35.28 14.04 44.27
CA PRO A 129 -36.50 14.23 45.05
C PRO A 129 -36.15 14.26 46.54
N ARG A 130 -36.70 15.26 47.21
CA ARG A 130 -36.55 15.61 48.62
C ARG A 130 -37.84 15.18 49.36
N GLY A 131 -37.71 14.56 50.54
CA GLY A 131 -38.76 14.35 51.57
C GLY A 131 -39.60 13.08 51.36
N ASP A 132 -39.60 12.06 52.23
CA ASP A 132 -39.93 11.93 53.68
C ASP A 132 -41.40 11.51 53.92
N ALA A 133 -41.56 10.68 54.98
CA ALA A 133 -42.77 10.06 55.55
C ALA A 133 -43.25 8.78 54.82
N GLY A 134 -43.38 7.61 55.45
CA GLY A 134 -43.59 7.29 56.86
C GLY A 134 -44.86 6.44 56.98
N THR A 135 -44.71 5.19 57.43
CA THR A 135 -45.67 4.34 58.17
C THR A 135 -47.15 4.26 57.74
N VAL A 136 -47.66 3.06 57.44
CA VAL A 136 -48.55 2.30 58.35
C VAL A 136 -48.97 0.93 57.80
N SER A 137 -48.92 -0.06 58.71
CA SER A 137 -49.53 -1.40 58.68
C SER A 137 -50.96 -1.44 58.14
N SER A 138 -51.38 -2.60 57.60
CA SER A 138 -52.55 -3.34 58.10
C SER A 138 -52.69 -4.72 57.44
N GLN A 139 -53.20 -5.66 58.24
CA GLN A 139 -53.38 -7.10 58.03
C GLN A 139 -54.33 -7.46 56.87
N PRO A 140 -54.46 -8.75 56.58
CA PRO A 140 -55.82 -9.28 56.41
C PRO A 140 -56.11 -10.43 57.38
N SER A 141 -57.27 -10.31 58.03
CA SER A 141 -57.96 -11.37 58.75
C SER A 141 -58.75 -12.27 57.79
N ASP A 142 -58.68 -13.56 58.06
CA ASP A 142 -59.76 -14.58 58.05
C ASP A 142 -60.82 -14.58 56.93
N GLN A 143 -60.81 -15.64 56.11
CA GLN A 143 -61.89 -16.64 56.04
C GLN A 143 -61.43 -17.91 55.30
#